data_AF-A0A348WGR5-F1
#
_entry.id   AF-A0A348WGR5-F1
#
_cell.length_a   1.000
_cell.length_b   1.000
_cell.length_c   1.000
_cell.angle_alpha   90.00
_cell.angle_beta   90.00
_cell.angle_gamma   90.00
#
_symmetry.space_group_name_H-M   'P 1'
#
loop_
_entity.id
_entity.type
_entity.pdbx_description
1 polymer ?
#
loop_
_entity_poly.entity_id
_entity_poly.type
_entity_poly.pdbx_seq_one_letter_code
_entity_poly.pdbx_strand_id
1 'polypeptide(L)'
;SLKKQEIGTPSPEALDWMAKKFGIDYAAGKAGTVIFFDCNTIHGSNGNITPFPRSNAFFVFNALSNQPRDPFAADDPRPEYLGTRSEIAALRIEDAPLT
;
A
#
# COMPACT_ATOMS: atom_id res chain seq x y z
N SER A 1 -12.71 8.59 -1.53
CA SER A 1 -14.07 8.19 -1.15
C SER A 1 -14.28 6.76 -1.62
N LEU A 2 -14.34 5.82 -0.69
CA LEU A 2 -14.71 4.44 -0.98
C LEU A 2 -16.23 4.39 -1.05
N LYS A 3 -16.78 4.57 -2.25
CA LYS A 3 -18.23 4.70 -2.43
C LYS A 3 -18.99 3.36 -2.26
N LYS A 4 -18.30 2.22 -2.37
CA LYS A 4 -18.83 0.87 -2.06
C LYS A 4 -17.66 -0.11 -1.90
N GLN A 5 -17.61 -0.86 -0.79
CA GLN A 5 -16.56 -1.83 -0.46
C GLN A 5 -17.08 -3.27 -0.53
N GLU A 6 -17.54 -3.70 -1.70
CA GLU A 6 -18.05 -5.07 -1.89
C GLU A 6 -17.00 -5.99 -2.51
N ILE A 7 -16.10 -5.46 -3.33
CA ILE A 7 -15.05 -6.22 -4.03
C ILE A 7 -13.69 -5.81 -3.47
N GLY A 8 -12.82 -6.79 -3.19
CA GLY A 8 -11.47 -6.56 -2.67
C GLY A 8 -11.41 -6.20 -1.19
N THR A 9 -12.50 -6.41 -0.43
CA THR A 9 -12.53 -6.24 1.02
C THR A 9 -12.45 -7.62 1.69
N PRO A 10 -11.47 -7.87 2.58
CA PRO A 10 -11.39 -9.14 3.31
C PRO A 10 -12.65 -9.39 4.16
N SER A 11 -13.07 -10.65 4.29
CA SER A 11 -14.22 -10.99 5.14
C SER A 11 -13.90 -10.80 6.63
N PRO A 12 -14.90 -10.51 7.47
CA PRO A 12 -14.71 -10.41 8.92
C PRO A 12 -14.11 -11.68 9.53
N GLU A 13 -14.50 -12.85 9.04
CA GLU A 13 -14.02 -14.15 9.53
C GLU A 13 -12.53 -14.35 9.22
N ALA A 14 -12.09 -13.93 8.03
CA ALA A 14 -10.68 -14.00 7.64
C ALA A 14 -9.84 -13.04 8.49
N LEU A 15 -10.33 -11.82 8.73
CA LEU A 15 -9.66 -10.83 9.58
C LEU A 15 -9.55 -11.29 11.03
N ASP A 16 -10.64 -11.84 11.60
CA ASP A 16 -10.66 -12.41 12.94
C ASP A 16 -9.66 -13.56 13.09
N TRP A 17 -9.63 -14.48 12.10
CA TRP A 17 -8.67 -15.57 12.10
C TRP A 17 -7.22 -15.07 12.05
N MET A 18 -6.91 -14.12 11.17
CA MET A 18 -5.56 -13.56 11.06
C MET A 18 -5.14 -12.84 12.34
N ALA A 19 -6.02 -12.02 12.91
CA ALA A 19 -5.73 -11.31 14.15
C ALA A 19 -5.52 -12.27 15.34
N LYS A 20 -6.32 -13.34 15.44
CA LYS A 20 -6.14 -14.37 16.49
C LYS A 20 -4.84 -15.14 16.33
N LYS A 21 -4.43 -15.42 15.08
CA LYS A 21 -3.25 -16.22 14.80
C LYS A 21 -1.94 -15.43 14.91
N PHE A 22 -1.94 -14.18 14.46
CA PHE A 22 -0.72 -13.37 14.30
C PHE A 22 -0.66 -12.15 15.22
N GLY A 23 -1.76 -11.80 15.90
CA GLY A 23 -1.87 -10.56 16.66
C GLY A 23 -2.09 -9.34 15.77
N ILE A 24 -1.99 -8.16 16.38
CA ILE A 24 -2.07 -6.86 15.70
C ILE A 24 -0.91 -6.02 16.20
N ASP A 25 -0.05 -5.61 15.27
CA ASP A 25 1.03 -4.66 15.52
C ASP A 25 0.66 -3.26 15.02
N TYR A 26 1.31 -2.25 15.58
CA TYR A 26 1.26 -0.89 15.06
C TYR A 26 2.67 -0.31 14.96
N ALA A 27 2.89 0.49 13.92
CA ALA A 27 4.14 1.19 13.71
C ALA A 27 3.95 2.68 14.03
N ALA A 28 4.79 3.21 14.92
CA ALA A 28 4.83 4.63 15.29
C ALA A 28 6.25 5.16 15.21
N GLY A 29 6.39 6.47 14.98
CA GLY A 29 7.69 7.11 14.89
C GLY A 29 7.57 8.62 14.73
N LYS A 30 8.70 9.31 14.86
CA LYS A 30 8.79 10.75 14.56
C LYS A 30 8.71 10.96 13.03
N ALA A 31 8.39 12.19 12.60
CA ALA A 31 8.47 12.56 11.19
C ALA A 31 9.84 12.16 10.59
N GLY A 32 9.82 11.55 9.41
CA GLY A 32 11.01 10.97 8.77
C GLY A 32 11.23 9.47 9.04
N THR A 33 10.46 8.85 9.94
CA THR A 33 10.50 7.38 10.13
C THR A 33 9.95 6.69 8.88
N VAL A 34 10.66 5.66 8.40
CA VAL A 34 10.25 4.84 7.25
C VAL A 34 9.75 3.48 7.73
N ILE A 35 8.61 3.05 7.20
CA ILE A 35 8.02 1.72 7.44
C ILE A 35 8.00 0.97 6.11
N PHE A 36 8.67 -0.17 6.06
CA PHE A 36 8.60 -1.11 4.94
C PHE A 36 7.64 -2.24 5.29
N PHE A 37 6.78 -2.62 4.35
CA PHE A 37 5.91 -3.78 4.49
C PHE A 37 5.73 -4.47 3.12
N ASP A 38 5.55 -5.78 3.14
CA ASP A 38 5.34 -6.60 1.95
C ASP A 38 3.99 -6.28 1.28
N CYS A 39 3.90 -6.43 -0.04
CA CYS A 39 2.72 -6.07 -0.83
C CYS A 39 1.45 -6.84 -0.44
N ASN A 40 1.59 -7.99 0.22
CA ASN A 40 0.48 -8.81 0.68
C ASN A 40 0.21 -8.71 2.20
N THR A 41 0.85 -7.77 2.90
CA THR A 41 0.62 -7.54 4.33
C THR A 41 -0.78 -6.96 4.58
N ILE A 42 -1.60 -7.62 5.41
CA ILE A 42 -2.88 -7.06 5.85
C ILE A 42 -2.61 -5.88 6.78
N HIS A 43 -3.13 -4.71 6.40
CA HIS A 43 -2.93 -3.47 7.13
C HIS A 43 -4.18 -2.58 7.05
N GLY A 44 -4.31 -1.67 8.01
CA GLY A 44 -5.42 -0.73 8.08
C GLY A 44 -5.12 0.37 9.11
N SER A 45 -6.00 1.37 9.17
CA SER A 45 -5.87 2.45 10.15
C SER A 45 -7.23 2.88 10.67
N ASN A 46 -7.31 3.16 11.97
CA ASN A 46 -8.47 3.81 12.57
C ASN A 46 -8.57 5.29 12.14
N GLY A 47 -9.76 5.86 12.33
CA GLY A 47 -9.98 7.30 12.21
C GLY A 47 -9.15 8.12 13.20
N ASN A 48 -8.97 9.42 12.91
CA ASN A 48 -8.24 10.34 13.77
C ASN A 48 -9.14 11.50 14.19
N ILE A 49 -9.50 11.55 15.48
CA ILE A 49 -10.33 12.62 16.07
C ILE A 49 -9.50 13.70 16.78
N THR A 50 -8.18 13.54 16.79
CA THR A 50 -7.26 14.46 17.48
C THR A 50 -6.94 15.68 16.61
N PRO A 51 -6.40 16.79 17.17
CA PRO A 51 -5.93 17.92 16.37
C PRO A 51 -4.59 17.66 15.66
N PHE A 52 -3.97 16.49 15.86
CA PHE A 52 -2.65 16.18 15.29
C PHE A 52 -2.80 15.47 13.95
N PRO A 53 -2.39 16.07 12.82
CA PRO A 53 -2.56 15.48 11.49
C PRO A 53 -1.66 14.26 11.30
N ARG A 54 -2.10 13.33 10.44
CA ARG A 54 -1.30 12.18 9.99
C ARG A 54 -1.04 12.31 8.50
N SER A 55 0.11 12.88 8.14
CA SER A 55 0.59 13.03 6.76
C SER A 55 1.75 12.09 6.51
N ASN A 56 1.67 11.33 5.42
CA ASN A 56 2.71 10.42 4.99
C ASN A 56 2.81 10.36 3.46
N ALA A 57 3.99 10.00 2.97
CA ALA A 57 4.22 9.65 1.57
C ALA A 57 4.25 8.12 1.45
N PHE A 58 3.54 7.59 0.46
CA PHE A 58 3.56 6.16 0.12
C PHE A 58 4.28 5.96 -1.20
N PHE A 59 5.27 5.07 -1.20
CA PHE A 59 5.96 4.62 -2.39
C PHE A 59 5.77 3.11 -2.50
N VAL A 60 5.36 2.63 -3.67
CA VAL A 60 5.23 1.20 -3.97
C VAL A 60 6.32 0.84 -4.96
N PHE A 61 7.27 0.02 -4.51
CA PHE A 61 8.33 -0.50 -5.35
C PHE A 61 7.93 -1.87 -5.87
N ASN A 62 8.19 -2.12 -7.15
CA ASN A 62 7.97 -3.41 -7.76
C ASN A 62 9.20 -3.81 -8.57
N ALA A 63 9.54 -5.10 -8.55
CA ALA A 63 10.69 -5.61 -9.29
C ALA A 63 10.42 -5.54 -10.81
N LEU A 64 11.47 -5.26 -11.60
CA LEU A 64 11.36 -5.26 -13.07
C LEU A 64 10.96 -6.63 -13.64
N SER A 65 11.26 -7.71 -12.92
CA SER A 65 10.84 -9.07 -13.26
C SER A 65 9.34 -9.32 -13.00
N ASN A 66 8.66 -8.42 -12.27
CA ASN A 66 7.26 -8.54 -11.86
C ASN A 66 6.38 -7.45 -12.48
N GLN A 67 6.68 -7.02 -13.71
CA GLN A 67 5.90 -6.00 -14.42
C GLN A 67 4.42 -6.40 -14.58
N PRO A 68 3.47 -5.45 -14.48
CA PRO A 68 2.06 -5.74 -14.67
C PRO A 68 1.76 -6.35 -16.05
N ARG A 69 0.93 -7.39 -16.06
CA ARG A 69 0.33 -7.96 -17.28
C ARG A 69 -1.12 -7.54 -17.40
N ASP A 70 -1.87 -8.12 -18.33
CA ASP A 70 -3.31 -7.91 -18.42
C ASP A 70 -3.99 -8.19 -17.06
N PRO A 71 -5.01 -7.41 -16.67
CA PRO A 71 -5.68 -7.62 -15.40
C PRO A 71 -6.24 -9.04 -15.30
N PHE A 72 -6.05 -9.69 -14.15
CA PHE A 72 -6.49 -11.08 -13.96
C PHE A 72 -8.02 -11.26 -13.98
N ALA A 73 -8.80 -10.19 -13.78
CA ALA A 73 -10.26 -10.27 -13.64
C ALA A 73 -11.04 -9.02 -14.10
N ALA A 74 -10.35 -7.99 -14.62
CA ALA A 74 -11.00 -6.76 -15.08
C ALA A 74 -10.84 -6.66 -16.60
N ASP A 75 -11.84 -6.10 -17.28
CA ASP A 75 -11.82 -5.97 -18.74
C ASP A 75 -10.71 -5.04 -19.23
N ASP A 76 -10.41 -3.99 -18.46
CA ASP A 76 -9.42 -2.98 -18.80
C ASP A 76 -8.45 -2.65 -17.65
N PRO A 77 -7.20 -2.26 -17.96
CA PRO A 77 -6.29 -1.68 -17.00
C PRO A 77 -6.88 -0.49 -16.23
N ARG A 78 -6.46 -0.34 -14.97
CA ARG A 78 -6.74 0.87 -14.17
C ARG A 78 -5.99 2.07 -14.75
N PRO A 79 -6.43 3.31 -14.44
CA PRO A 79 -5.70 4.52 -14.82
C PRO A 79 -4.21 4.49 -14.44
N GLU A 80 -3.35 5.10 -15.26
CA GLU A 80 -1.88 5.06 -15.10
C GLU A 80 -1.39 5.50 -13.72
N TYR A 81 -2.04 6.51 -13.14
CA TYR A 81 -1.71 7.03 -11.80
C TYR A 81 -2.08 6.07 -10.65
N LEU A 82 -2.79 4.97 -10.92
CA LEU A 82 -3.10 3.89 -9.96
C LEU A 82 -2.32 2.60 -10.23
N GLY A 83 -1.79 2.42 -11.44
CA GLY A 83 -1.12 1.19 -11.85
C GLY A 83 -0.28 1.43 -13.09
N THR A 84 0.94 1.91 -12.89
CA THR A 84 1.90 2.28 -13.94
C THR A 84 2.18 1.13 -14.89
N ARG A 85 2.04 1.38 -16.19
CA ARG A 85 2.28 0.42 -17.27
C ARG A 85 3.15 0.98 -18.39
N SER A 86 3.32 2.30 -18.44
CA SER A 86 4.17 2.99 -19.40
C SER A 86 5.51 3.39 -18.78
N GLU A 87 6.53 3.57 -19.63
CA GLU A 87 7.83 4.13 -19.25
C GLU A 87 8.54 3.41 -18.08
N ILE A 88 8.34 2.09 -17.95
CA ILE A 88 8.97 1.29 -16.89
C ILE A 88 10.45 1.10 -17.18
N ALA A 89 11.30 1.66 -16.32
CA ALA A 89 12.74 1.48 -16.34
C ALA A 89 13.28 1.22 -14.92
N ALA A 90 14.53 0.74 -14.84
CA ALA A 90 15.22 0.63 -13.56
C ALA A 90 15.33 2.01 -12.89
N LEU A 91 14.98 2.09 -11.61
CA LEU A 91 15.18 3.31 -10.84
C LEU A 91 16.68 3.61 -10.72
N ARG A 92 17.04 4.86 -10.97
CA ARG A 92 18.38 5.37 -10.67
C ARG A 92 18.45 5.68 -9.17
N ILE A 93 19.45 5.12 -8.50
CA ILE A 93 19.72 5.39 -7.09
C ILE A 93 20.49 6.72 -7.01
N GLU A 94 20.04 7.61 -6.14
CA GLU A 94 20.72 8.87 -5.82
C GLU A 94 21.20 8.80 -4.36
N ASP A 95 22.51 8.98 -4.16
CA ASP A 95 23.13 8.91 -2.83
C ASP A 95 23.32 10.29 -2.18
N ALA A 96 22.92 11.37 -2.87
CA ALA A 96 23.02 12.72 -2.36
C ALA A 96 21.96 12.98 -1.26
N PRO A 97 22.28 13.79 -0.23
CA PRO A 97 21.28 14.22 0.75
C PRO A 97 20.11 14.95 0.09
N LEU A 98 18.91 14.75 0.61
CA LEU A 98 17.75 15.57 0.27
C LEU A 98 17.97 16.97 0.86
N THR A 99 18.07 17.98 0.00
CA THR A 99 18.20 19.40 0.37
C THR A 99 16.84 20.08 0.47
#